data_AF-A0ABC8KRI2-F1
#
_entry.id   AF-A0ABC8KRI2-F1
#
_cell.length_a   1.000
_cell.length_b   1.000
_cell.length_c   1.000
_cell.angle_alpha   90.00
_cell.angle_beta   90.00
_cell.angle_gamma   90.00
#
_symmetry.space_group_name_H-M   'P 1'
#
loop_
_entity.id
_entity.type
_entity.pdbx_description
1 polymer ?
#
loop_
_entity_poly.entity_id
_entity_poly.type
_entity_poly.pdbx_seq_one_letter_code
_entity_poly.pdbx_strand_id
1 'polypeptide(L)'
;MDWQGQKVVEQVMQILLVICGVVAVVVGYATESFRMMMMIYAGGVVLATLVTVPDWPFYNHHPLKWLDPSEADKHPKPQVAAVASKKKSLKK
;
A
#
# COMPACT_ATOMS: atom_id res chain seq x y z
N MET A 1 -4.86 9.80 2.63
CA MET A 1 -4.65 9.41 1.24
C MET A 1 -5.98 9.03 0.65
N ASP A 2 -6.31 9.51 -0.55
CA ASP A 2 -7.48 9.02 -1.27
C ASP A 2 -7.17 7.66 -1.93
N TRP A 3 -8.19 7.00 -2.49
CA TRP A 3 -8.03 5.66 -3.09
C TRP A 3 -7.05 5.65 -4.27
N GLN A 4 -6.96 6.75 -5.03
CA GLN A 4 -6.02 6.86 -6.14
C GLN A 4 -4.60 7.10 -5.62
N GLY A 5 -4.45 7.96 -4.61
CA GLY A 5 -3.22 8.20 -3.87
C GLY A 5 -2.63 6.90 -3.33
N GLN A 6 -3.48 5.99 -2.81
CA GLN A 6 -3.05 4.67 -2.33
C GLN A 6 -2.37 3.82 -3.43
N LYS A 7 -2.89 3.85 -4.67
CA LYS A 7 -2.27 3.14 -5.80
C LYS A 7 -0.92 3.75 -6.18
N VAL A 8 -0.84 5.08 -6.19
CA VAL A 8 0.38 5.80 -6.52
C VAL A 8 1.47 5.53 -5.48
N VAL A 9 1.15 5.57 -4.18
CA VAL A 9 2.14 5.27 -3.13
C VAL A 9 2.67 3.84 -3.21
N GLU A 10 1.83 2.87 -3.55
CA GLU A 10 2.29 1.49 -3.71
C GLU A 10 3.33 1.38 -4.83
N GLN A 11 3.06 2.00 -5.99
CA GLN A 11 4.01 2.03 -7.11
C GLN A 11 5.30 2.77 -6.75
N VAL A 12 5.19 3.94 -6.11
CA VAL A 12 6.35 4.74 -5.69
C VAL A 12 7.19 3.96 -4.67
N MET A 13 6.57 3.29 -3.70
CA MET A 13 7.26 2.47 -2.72
C MET A 13 8.06 1.36 -3.38
N GLN A 14 7.43 0.61 -4.30
CA GLN A 14 8.08 -0.49 -5.01
C GLN A 14 9.28 0.01 -5.84
N ILE A 15 9.08 1.05 -6.65
CA ILE A 15 10.13 1.61 -7.50
C ILE A 15 11.31 2.08 -6.65
N LEU A 16 11.04 2.82 -5.57
CA LEU A 16 12.08 3.38 -4.72
C LEU A 16 12.87 2.29 -4.00
N LEU A 17 12.20 1.28 -3.43
CA LEU A 17 12.87 0.17 -2.75
C LEU A 17 13.72 -0.67 -3.72
N VAL A 18 13.24 -0.89 -4.94
CA VAL A 18 14.02 -1.60 -5.97
C VAL A 18 15.26 -0.80 -6.34
N ILE A 19 15.14 0.50 -6.59
CA ILE A 19 16.29 1.36 -6.91
C ILE A 19 17.30 1.37 -5.75
N CYS A 20 16.84 1.58 -4.51
CA CYS A 20 17.71 1.54 -3.34
C CYS A 20 18.37 0.16 -3.16
N GLY A 21 17.65 -0.93 -3.43
CA GLY A 21 18.19 -2.29 -3.38
C GLY A 21 19.29 -2.51 -4.42
N VAL A 22 19.08 -2.11 -5.67
CA VAL A 22 20.09 -2.21 -6.73
C VAL A 22 21.33 -1.39 -6.38
N VAL A 23 21.15 -0.13 -5.93
CA VAL A 23 22.27 0.72 -5.53
C VAL A 23 23.04 0.13 -4.34
N ALA A 24 22.32 -0.37 -3.33
CA ALA A 24 22.93 -1.02 -2.17
C ALA A 24 23.76 -2.24 -2.56
N VAL A 25 23.25 -3.09 -3.46
CA VAL A 25 23.99 -4.26 -3.97
C VAL A 25 25.24 -3.82 -4.74
N VAL A 26 25.11 -2.88 -5.69
CA VAL A 26 26.24 -2.42 -6.52
C VAL A 26 27.35 -1.82 -5.66
N VAL A 27 27.00 -0.91 -4.74
CA VAL A 27 27.98 -0.26 -3.86
C VAL A 27 28.54 -1.25 -2.83
N GLY A 28 27.69 -2.10 -2.26
CA GLY A 28 28.10 -3.13 -1.31
C GLY A 28 29.06 -4.14 -1.90
N TYR A 29 28.81 -4.56 -3.14
CA TYR A 29 29.69 -5.45 -3.88
C TYR A 29 31.03 -4.77 -4.23
N ALA A 30 30.99 -3.54 -4.75
CA ALA A 30 32.20 -2.79 -5.09
C ALA A 30 33.10 -2.48 -3.88
N THR A 31 32.52 -2.39 -2.68
CA THR A 31 33.24 -2.13 -1.43
C THR A 31 33.49 -3.38 -0.58
N GLU A 32 33.07 -4.56 -1.07
CA GLU A 32 33.12 -5.85 -0.36
C GLU A 32 32.55 -5.78 1.09
N SER A 33 31.60 -4.87 1.34
CA SER A 33 31.11 -4.57 2.68
C SER A 33 29.60 -4.76 2.80
N PHE A 34 29.20 -5.85 3.45
CA PHE A 34 27.78 -6.11 3.76
C PHE A 34 27.19 -5.04 4.68
N ARG A 35 28.01 -4.46 5.58
CA ARG A 35 27.54 -3.38 6.47
C ARG A 35 27.17 -2.13 5.68
N MET A 36 28.00 -1.73 4.69
CA MET A 36 27.69 -0.59 3.82
C MET A 36 26.43 -0.85 2.98
N MET A 37 26.31 -2.04 2.41
CA MET A 37 25.10 -2.47 1.69
C MET A 37 23.84 -2.28 2.55
N MET A 38 23.86 -2.80 3.78
CA MET A 38 22.71 -2.74 4.67
C MET A 38 22.40 -1.30 5.12
N MET A 39 23.40 -0.46 5.37
CA MET A 39 23.19 0.95 5.74
C MET A 39 22.54 1.74 4.59
N ILE A 40 22.99 1.53 3.36
CA ILE A 40 22.40 2.17 2.17
C ILE A 40 20.95 1.72 1.99
N TYR A 41 20.69 0.42 2.08
CA TYR A 41 19.34 -0.12 1.94
C TYR A 41 18.41 0.36 3.05
N ALA A 42 18.87 0.35 4.31
CA ALA A 42 18.10 0.87 5.44
C ALA A 42 17.78 2.36 5.28
N GLY A 43 18.74 3.17 4.82
CA GLY A 43 18.48 4.57 4.46
C GLY A 43 17.41 4.71 3.38
N GLY A 44 17.44 3.85 2.36
CA GLY A 44 16.42 3.77 1.31
C GLY A 44 15.03 3.42 1.86
N VAL A 45 14.94 2.47 2.79
CA VAL A 45 13.67 2.09 3.45
C VAL A 45 13.13 3.26 4.28
N VAL A 46 13.99 3.95 5.04
CA VAL A 46 13.56 5.12 5.83
C VAL A 46 13.04 6.23 4.91
N LEU A 47 13.74 6.50 3.81
CA LEU A 47 13.30 7.50 2.82
C LEU A 47 11.98 7.08 2.16
N ALA A 48 11.82 5.81 1.78
CA ALA A 48 10.56 5.30 1.24
C ALA A 48 9.42 5.47 2.23
N THR A 49 9.66 5.12 3.49
CA THR A 49 8.69 5.28 4.57
C THR A 49 8.27 6.74 4.73
N LEU A 50 9.22 7.68 4.75
CA LEU A 50 8.92 9.12 4.86
C LEU A 50 8.13 9.64 3.66
N VAL A 51 8.36 9.12 2.46
CA VAL A 51 7.64 9.55 1.26
C VAL A 51 6.24 8.95 1.19
N THR A 52 6.07 7.67 1.53
CA THR A 52 4.82 6.94 1.22
C THR A 52 3.88 6.76 2.40
N VAL A 53 4.36 6.85 3.64
CA VAL A 53 3.54 6.61 4.85
C VAL A 53 2.76 7.84 5.32
N PRO A 54 3.33 9.06 5.39
CA PRO A 54 2.57 10.22 5.80
C PRO A 54 1.49 10.58 4.78
N ASP A 55 0.33 11.04 5.27
CA ASP A 55 -0.79 11.51 4.45
C ASP A 55 -0.52 12.88 3.81
N TRP A 56 0.44 12.92 2.89
CA TRP A 56 0.78 14.17 2.22
C TRP A 56 -0.40 14.72 1.41
N PRO A 57 -0.57 16.06 1.36
CA PRO A 57 -1.70 16.69 0.66
C PRO A 57 -1.74 16.37 -0.84
N PHE A 58 -0.58 16.06 -1.45
CA PHE A 58 -0.50 15.70 -2.86
C PHE A 58 -1.07 14.30 -3.20
N TYR A 59 -1.33 13.46 -2.19
CA TYR A 59 -2.01 12.17 -2.37
C TYR A 59 -3.54 12.25 -2.14
N ASN A 60 -4.09 13.45 -1.98
CA ASN A 60 -5.50 13.69 -1.64
C ASN A 60 -6.20 14.63 -2.66
N HIS A 61 -5.88 14.50 -3.95
CA HIS A 61 -6.45 15.36 -4.99
C HIS A 61 -7.87 14.98 -5.44
N HIS A 62 -8.35 13.78 -5.09
CA HIS A 62 -9.64 13.26 -5.55
C HIS A 62 -10.61 13.07 -4.38
N PRO A 63 -11.33 14.13 -3.97
CA PRO A 63 -12.34 14.00 -2.92
C PRO A 63 -13.45 13.06 -3.40
N LEU A 64 -13.65 11.95 -2.69
CA LEU A 64 -14.72 11.01 -2.99
C LEU A 64 -16.08 11.65 -2.66
N LYS A 65 -16.94 11.77 -3.67
CA LYS A 65 -18.35 12.12 -3.48
C LYS A 65 -19.10 10.86 -3.06
N TRP A 66 -19.35 10.74 -1.77
CA TRP A 66 -20.19 9.67 -1.22
C TRP A 66 -21.65 9.84 -1.68
N LEU A 67 -22.34 8.72 -1.83
CA LEU A 67 -23.77 8.72 -2.12
C LEU A 67 -24.54 9.21 -0.90
N ASP A 68 -25.59 10.00 -1.10
CA ASP A 68 -26.44 10.47 0.00
C ASP A 68 -27.02 9.29 0.80
N PRO A 69 -27.10 9.38 2.13
CA PRO A 69 -27.55 8.26 2.97
C PRO A 69 -28.93 7.70 2.58
N SER A 70 -29.82 8.56 2.06
CA SER A 70 -31.16 8.19 1.60
C SER A 70 -31.15 7.38 0.30
N GLU A 71 -30.17 7.60 -0.57
CA GLU A 71 -29.97 6.85 -1.81
C GLU A 71 -29.17 5.56 -1.56
N ALA A 72 -28.27 5.58 -0.56
CA ALA A 72 -27.51 4.40 -0.11
C ALA A 72 -28.40 3.31 0.52
N ASP A 73 -29.55 3.67 1.11
CA ASP A 73 -30.51 2.70 1.66
C ASP A 73 -31.35 2.02 0.56
N LYS A 74 -31.63 2.74 -0.53
CA LYS A 74 -32.38 2.21 -1.70
C LYS A 74 -31.58 1.22 -2.54
N HIS A 75 -30.25 1.30 -2.51
CA HIS A 75 -29.34 0.35 -3.15
C HIS A 75 -28.80 -0.63 -2.11
N PRO A 76 -29.40 -1.81 -1.92
CA PRO A 76 -28.90 -2.78 -0.95
C PRO A 76 -27.44 -3.13 -1.28
N LYS A 77 -26.54 -2.88 -0.31
CA LYS A 77 -25.13 -3.27 -0.40
C LYS A 77 -25.04 -4.73 -0.83
N PRO A 78 -24.18 -5.09 -1.81
CA PRO A 78 -23.98 -6.49 -2.19
C PRO A 78 -23.70 -7.33 -0.93
N GLN A 79 -24.59 -8.29 -0.62
CA GLN A 79 -24.45 -9.14 0.55
C GLN A 79 -23.25 -10.08 0.37
N VAL A 80 -22.07 -9.67 0.84
CA VAL A 80 -20.90 -10.55 0.99
C VAL A 80 -21.11 -11.44 2.22
N ALA A 81 -22.16 -12.27 2.25
CA ALA A 81 -22.42 -13.18 3.39
C ALA A 81 -23.33 -14.40 3.12
N ALA A 82 -23.82 -14.64 1.90
CA ALA A 82 -24.67 -15.81 1.65
C ALA A 82 -23.92 -17.17 1.60
N VAL A 83 -22.59 -17.18 1.77
CA VAL A 83 -21.77 -18.41 1.63
C VAL A 83 -21.41 -19.04 2.99
N ALA A 84 -21.48 -18.30 4.11
CA ALA A 84 -21.08 -18.83 5.42
C ALA A 84 -22.16 -19.69 6.12
N SER A 85 -23.43 -19.54 5.78
CA SER A 85 -24.55 -20.21 6.47
C SER A 85 -24.87 -21.62 5.95
N LYS A 86 -24.42 -22.02 4.76
CA LYS A 86 -24.67 -23.38 4.23
C LYS A 86 -23.88 -24.50 4.93
N LYS A 87 -22.79 -24.20 5.65
CA LYS A 87 -22.00 -25.23 6.35
C LYS A 87 -22.62 -25.74 7.66
N LYS A 88 -23.64 -25.08 8.22
CA LYS A 88 -24.34 -25.54 9.43
C LYS A 88 -25.46 -26.55 9.17
N SER A 89 -25.93 -26.70 7.92
CA SER A 89 -27.04 -27.61 7.60
C SER A 89 -26.61 -29.07 7.33
N LEU A 90 -25.31 -29.38 7.25
CA LEU A 90 -24.82 -30.75 7.06
C LEU A 90 -24.58 -31.50 8.38
N LYS A 91 -25.03 -30.94 9.50
CA LYS A 91 -24.90 -31.54 10.83
C LYS A 91 -26.24 -31.45 11.57
N LYS A 92 -27.25 -32.12 11.03
CA LYS A 92 -28.43 -32.53 11.79
C LYS A 92 -28.94 -33.84 11.23
#